data_AF-A0A6B1H4G4-F1
#
_entry.id   AF-A0A6B1H4G4-F1
#
_cell.length_a   1.000
_cell.length_b   1.000
_cell.length_c   1.000
_cell.angle_alpha   90.00
_cell.angle_beta   90.00
_cell.angle_gamma   90.00
#
_symmetry.space_group_name_H-M   'P 1'
#
loop_
_entity.id
_entity.type
_entity.pdbx_description
1 polymer ?
#
loop_
_entity_poly.entity_id
_entity_poly.type
_entity_poly.pdbx_seq_one_letter_code
_entity_poly.pdbx_strand_id
1 'polypeptide(L)'
;MVLRWRRRSLIARWRRPSVVGDVATQVTLDELVTKSERRLTRSEGLPRRPWFRHHLYAPGMYTGYGVKTLPGVREAIEQRDWDEAQWQIDITAGVLAAYAEQLEQMAGLRDP
;
A
#
# COMPACT_ATOMS: atom_id res chain seq x y z
N MET A 1 -26.93 -43.89 29.20
CA MET A 1 -25.80 -42.98 29.50
C MET A 1 -25.49 -42.17 28.25
N VAL A 2 -26.01 -40.94 28.14
CA VAL A 2 -25.85 -40.07 26.95
C VAL A 2 -24.84 -38.98 27.29
N LEU A 3 -23.69 -38.99 26.62
CA LEU A 3 -22.66 -37.97 26.79
C LEU A 3 -23.11 -36.66 26.14
N ARG A 4 -23.56 -35.70 26.97
CA ARG A 4 -23.88 -34.34 26.57
C ARG A 4 -22.60 -33.53 26.39
N TRP A 5 -22.17 -33.33 25.14
CA TRP A 5 -21.08 -32.41 24.81
C TRP A 5 -21.51 -30.95 25.06
N ARG A 6 -20.88 -30.29 26.05
CA ARG A 6 -20.96 -28.82 26.22
C ARG A 6 -20.11 -28.14 25.14
N ARG A 7 -20.74 -27.50 24.15
CA ARG A 7 -20.05 -26.52 23.30
C ARG A 7 -19.70 -25.29 24.15
N ARG A 8 -18.45 -25.15 24.58
CA ARG A 8 -17.91 -23.87 25.02
C ARG A 8 -17.69 -23.02 23.76
N SER A 9 -18.52 -22.00 23.59
CA SER A 9 -18.41 -21.01 22.53
C SER A 9 -17.12 -20.18 22.71
N LEU A 10 -16.09 -20.48 21.92
CA LEU A 10 -14.83 -19.73 21.87
C LEU A 10 -14.85 -18.55 20.88
N ILE A 11 -16.02 -18.16 20.35
CA ILE A 11 -16.16 -17.13 19.30
C ILE A 11 -16.33 -15.70 19.88
N ALA A 12 -16.31 -15.53 21.21
CA ALA A 12 -16.55 -14.23 21.84
C ALA A 12 -15.35 -13.24 21.81
N ARG A 13 -14.26 -13.53 21.08
CA ARG A 13 -13.02 -12.73 21.06
C ARG A 13 -12.69 -12.12 19.69
N TRP A 14 -13.70 -11.74 18.92
CA TRP A 14 -13.54 -10.77 17.82
C TRP A 14 -14.69 -9.75 17.92
N ARG A 15 -14.83 -9.13 19.10
CA ARG A 15 -15.59 -7.90 19.20
C ARG A 15 -14.72 -6.83 18.56
N ARG A 16 -15.03 -6.44 17.32
CA ARG A 16 -14.58 -5.14 16.80
C ARG A 16 -14.90 -4.15 17.91
N PRO A 17 -13.92 -3.40 18.47
CA PRO A 17 -14.28 -2.24 19.27
C PRO A 17 -15.30 -1.49 18.43
N SER A 18 -16.48 -1.23 18.98
CA SER A 18 -17.37 -0.27 18.36
C SER A 18 -16.55 1.00 18.31
N VAL A 19 -16.01 1.33 17.14
CA VAL A 19 -15.42 2.64 16.90
C VAL A 19 -16.60 3.56 17.13
N VAL A 20 -16.64 4.20 18.30
CA VAL A 20 -17.59 5.26 18.59
C VAL A 20 -17.04 6.47 17.84
N GLY A 21 -17.18 6.42 16.52
CA GLY A 21 -16.77 7.48 15.60
C GLY A 21 -17.99 7.87 14.78
N ASP A 22 -18.06 9.14 14.41
CA ASP A 22 -19.09 9.63 13.51
C ASP A 22 -19.12 8.79 12.22
N VAL A 23 -20.32 8.39 11.78
CA VAL A 23 -20.50 7.52 10.61
C VAL A 23 -19.92 8.19 9.37
N ALA A 24 -20.02 9.53 9.26
CA ALA A 24 -19.44 10.26 8.14
C ALA A 24 -17.91 10.20 8.13
N THR A 25 -17.27 10.31 9.31
CA THR A 25 -15.81 10.10 9.45
C THR A 25 -15.41 8.69 9.02
N GLN A 26 -16.16 7.67 9.43
CA GLN A 26 -15.85 6.29 9.06
C GLN A 26 -15.95 6.04 7.55
N VAL A 27 -17.00 6.57 6.90
CA VAL A 27 -17.16 6.50 5.44
C VAL A 27 -15.97 7.18 4.74
N THR A 28 -15.57 8.35 5.21
CA THR A 28 -14.42 9.09 4.67
C THR A 28 -13.11 8.29 4.83
N LEU A 29 -12.89 7.69 6.00
CA LEU A 29 -11.71 6.88 6.26
C LEU A 29 -11.66 5.64 5.37
N ASP A 30 -12.78 4.92 5.22
CA ASP A 30 -12.87 3.72 4.36
C ASP A 30 -12.57 4.06 2.89
N GLU A 31 -13.03 5.23 2.41
CA GLU A 31 -12.68 5.73 1.09
C GLU A 31 -11.18 6.02 0.94
N LEU A 32 -10.57 6.68 1.92
CA LEU A 32 -9.14 6.99 1.90
C LEU A 32 -8.29 5.71 1.92
N VAL A 33 -8.62 4.74 2.78
CA VAL A 33 -7.98 3.42 2.84
C VAL A 33 -8.05 2.74 1.47
N THR A 34 -9.23 2.71 0.85
CA THR A 34 -9.44 2.06 -0.46
C THR A 34 -8.61 2.73 -1.57
N LYS A 35 -8.39 4.05 -1.49
CA LYS A 35 -7.63 4.82 -2.47
C LYS A 35 -6.12 4.85 -2.18
N SER A 36 -5.68 4.42 -1.00
CA SER A 36 -4.29 4.55 -0.53
C SER A 36 -3.26 3.87 -1.45
N GLU A 37 -3.51 2.61 -1.85
CA GLU A 37 -2.61 1.88 -2.74
C GLU A 37 -2.44 2.58 -4.10
N ARG A 38 -3.47 3.28 -4.59
CA ARG A 38 -3.40 4.00 -5.87
C ARG A 38 -2.43 5.18 -5.82
N ARG A 39 -2.14 5.73 -4.64
CA ARG A 39 -1.10 6.77 -4.49
C ARG A 39 0.29 6.26 -4.81
N LEU A 40 0.52 4.95 -4.67
CA LEU A 40 1.79 4.32 -5.02
C LEU A 40 1.95 4.09 -6.54
N THR A 41 1.01 4.57 -7.34
CA THR A 41 0.99 4.41 -8.80
C THR A 41 1.11 5.74 -9.53
N ARG A 42 1.68 5.71 -10.73
CA ARG A 42 1.72 6.85 -11.66
C ARG A 42 1.27 6.43 -13.05
N SER A 43 0.66 7.36 -13.79
CA SER A 43 0.14 7.09 -15.14
C SER A 43 1.26 6.88 -16.16
N GLU A 44 2.41 7.53 -15.97
CA GLU A 44 3.60 7.40 -16.82
C GLU A 44 4.21 6.00 -16.77
N GLY A 45 4.06 5.30 -15.64
CA GLY A 45 4.58 3.96 -15.42
C GLY A 45 6.10 3.89 -15.31
N LEU A 46 6.63 2.66 -15.36
CA LEU A 46 8.07 2.41 -15.24
C LEU A 46 8.80 2.56 -16.59
N PRO A 47 10.08 2.96 -16.59
CA PRO A 47 10.91 3.04 -17.79
C PRO A 47 10.86 1.74 -18.61
N ARG A 48 10.71 1.88 -19.93
CA ARG A 48 10.62 0.77 -20.91
C ARG A 48 9.40 -0.15 -20.76
N ARG A 49 8.57 0.01 -19.73
CA ARG A 49 7.36 -0.81 -19.47
C ARG A 49 6.24 0.00 -18.82
N PRO A 50 5.66 0.97 -19.54
CA PRO A 50 4.70 1.94 -18.99
C PRO A 50 3.39 1.32 -18.46
N TRP A 51 3.11 0.05 -18.77
CA TRP A 51 1.96 -0.68 -18.21
C TRP A 51 2.16 -1.09 -16.74
N PHE A 52 3.40 -1.18 -16.24
CA PHE A 52 3.66 -1.33 -14.81
C PHE A 52 3.70 0.05 -14.16
N ARG A 53 2.67 0.35 -13.37
CA ARG A 53 2.46 1.69 -12.81
C ARG A 53 2.86 1.85 -11.36
N HIS A 54 3.11 0.75 -10.67
CA HIS A 54 3.37 0.74 -9.23
C HIS A 54 4.85 1.00 -8.95
N HIS A 55 5.16 2.07 -8.21
CA HIS A 55 6.53 2.51 -7.97
C HIS A 55 7.18 1.89 -6.72
N LEU A 56 6.42 1.18 -5.89
CA LEU A 56 6.97 0.46 -4.73
C LEU A 56 7.37 -0.99 -5.05
N TYR A 57 6.62 -1.67 -5.91
CA TYR A 57 6.87 -3.07 -6.29
C TYR A 57 6.38 -3.33 -7.71
N ALA A 58 7.13 -4.13 -8.47
CA ALA A 58 6.72 -4.64 -9.76
C ALA A 58 7.50 -5.93 -10.08
N PRO A 59 7.02 -6.77 -11.01
CA PRO A 59 7.84 -7.82 -11.60
C PRO A 59 9.15 -7.22 -12.15
N GLY A 60 10.29 -7.82 -11.82
CA GLY A 60 11.58 -7.29 -12.26
C GLY A 60 11.81 -7.52 -13.75
N MET A 61 12.54 -6.58 -14.39
CA MET A 61 12.74 -6.56 -15.85
C MET A 61 13.37 -7.84 -16.38
N TYR A 62 14.40 -8.31 -15.65
CA TYR A 62 15.27 -9.40 -16.07
C TYR A 62 15.28 -10.56 -15.07
N THR A 63 14.43 -10.52 -14.04
CA THR A 63 14.37 -11.54 -12.97
C THR A 63 13.21 -12.52 -13.15
N GLY A 64 12.52 -12.51 -14.29
CA GLY A 64 11.34 -13.35 -14.53
C GLY A 64 10.23 -13.05 -13.53
N TYR A 65 9.80 -14.04 -12.76
CA TYR A 65 8.74 -13.91 -11.73
C TYR A 65 9.20 -13.23 -10.42
N GLY A 66 10.49 -12.91 -10.28
CA GLY A 66 10.98 -12.22 -9.09
C GLY A 66 10.46 -10.79 -9.00
N VAL A 67 9.75 -10.45 -7.91
CA VAL A 67 9.34 -9.08 -7.60
C VAL A 67 10.55 -8.24 -7.21
N LYS A 68 10.64 -7.02 -7.74
CA LYS A 68 11.58 -6.00 -7.29
C LYS A 68 10.86 -4.93 -6.48
N THR A 69 11.45 -4.54 -5.35
CA THR A 69 11.08 -3.34 -4.60
C THR A 69 11.69 -2.12 -5.24
N LEU A 70 11.04 -0.96 -5.21
CA LEU A 70 11.53 0.28 -5.84
C LEU A 70 12.07 0.05 -7.27
N PRO A 71 11.27 -0.58 -8.16
CA PRO A 71 11.77 -1.21 -9.38
C PRO A 71 12.51 -0.24 -10.30
N GLY A 72 12.04 1.00 -10.47
CA GLY A 72 12.71 2.01 -11.30
C GLY A 72 14.13 2.32 -10.80
N VAL A 73 14.28 2.54 -9.49
CA VAL A 73 15.58 2.85 -8.87
C VAL A 73 16.52 1.66 -8.91
N ARG A 74 16.07 0.48 -8.48
CA ARG A 74 16.93 -0.71 -8.39
C ARG A 74 17.42 -1.15 -9.76
N GLU A 75 16.56 -1.12 -10.76
CA GLU A 75 16.93 -1.56 -12.11
C GLU A 75 17.87 -0.59 -12.81
N ALA A 76 17.72 0.72 -12.59
CA ALA A 76 18.66 1.70 -13.10
C ALA A 76 20.06 1.51 -12.48
N ILE A 77 20.13 1.28 -11.16
CA ILE A 77 21.39 0.95 -10.46
C ILE A 77 22.02 -0.35 -11.01
N GLU A 78 21.22 -1.39 -11.22
CA GLU A 78 21.70 -2.66 -11.79
C GLU A 78 22.28 -2.49 -13.21
N GLN A 79 21.73 -1.57 -13.99
CA GLN A 79 22.21 -1.21 -15.32
C GLN A 79 23.34 -0.17 -15.30
N ARG A 80 23.70 0.36 -14.13
CA ARG A 80 24.65 1.47 -13.95
C ARG A 80 24.24 2.75 -14.70
N ASP A 81 22.94 2.92 -14.91
CA ASP A 81 22.35 4.15 -15.45
C ASP A 81 22.07 5.10 -14.28
N TRP A 82 23.07 5.92 -13.93
CA TRP A 82 22.99 6.80 -12.76
C TRP A 82 22.03 7.96 -12.97
N ASP A 83 21.86 8.41 -14.20
CA ASP A 83 20.93 9.50 -14.54
C ASP A 83 19.48 9.00 -14.39
N GLU A 84 19.15 7.81 -14.92
CA GLU A 84 17.85 7.20 -14.71
C GLU A 84 17.63 6.85 -13.22
N ALA A 85 18.66 6.42 -12.50
CA ALA A 85 18.56 6.12 -11.07
C ALA A 85 18.18 7.37 -10.28
N GLN A 86 18.84 8.51 -10.52
CA GLN A 86 18.53 9.77 -9.86
C GLN A 86 17.10 10.22 -10.20
N TRP A 87 16.72 10.16 -11.48
CA TRP A 87 15.37 10.53 -11.91
C TRP A 87 14.29 9.66 -11.27
N GLN A 88 14.50 8.34 -11.18
CA GLN A 88 13.57 7.43 -10.54
C GLN A 88 13.54 7.59 -9.01
N ILE A 89 14.65 8.00 -8.37
CA ILE A 89 14.66 8.36 -6.94
C ILE A 89 13.70 9.51 -6.69
N ASP A 90 13.77 10.58 -7.49
CA ASP A 90 12.91 11.75 -7.31
C ASP A 90 11.42 11.39 -7.50
N ILE A 91 11.12 10.57 -8.51
CA ILE A 91 9.75 10.06 -8.75
C ILE A 91 9.26 9.23 -7.58
N THR A 92 10.04 8.22 -7.16
CA THR A 92 9.65 7.30 -6.09
C THR A 92 9.53 8.03 -4.75
N ALA A 93 10.41 8.98 -4.46
CA ALA A 93 10.31 9.83 -3.28
C ALA A 93 9.01 10.65 -3.28
N GLY A 94 8.66 11.28 -4.41
CA GLY A 94 7.40 12.02 -4.55
C GLY A 94 6.17 11.14 -4.34
N VAL A 95 6.19 9.91 -4.88
CA VAL A 95 5.12 8.92 -4.68
C VAL A 95 4.97 8.55 -3.20
N LEU A 96 6.08 8.27 -2.50
CA LEU A 96 6.05 7.93 -1.08
C LEU A 96 5.63 9.11 -0.20
N ALA A 97 6.04 10.34 -0.55
CA ALA A 97 5.60 11.55 0.14
C ALA A 97 4.09 11.75 0.02
N ALA A 98 3.52 11.59 -1.19
CA ALA A 98 2.07 11.70 -1.40
C ALA A 98 1.28 10.61 -0.67
N TYR A 99 1.84 9.40 -0.57
CA TYR A 99 1.25 8.32 0.23
C TYR A 99 1.30 8.64 1.73
N ALA A 100 2.44 9.14 2.23
CA ALA A 100 2.59 9.54 3.63
C ALA A 100 1.64 10.67 4.01
N GLU A 101 1.48 11.68 3.15
CA GLU A 101 0.52 12.77 3.37
C GLU A 101 -0.91 12.24 3.52
N GLN A 102 -1.31 11.25 2.72
CA GLN A 102 -2.63 10.63 2.87
C GLN A 102 -2.76 9.86 4.19
N LEU A 103 -1.70 9.20 4.66
CA LEU A 103 -1.72 8.52 5.96
C LEU A 103 -1.87 9.51 7.12
N GLU A 104 -1.21 10.66 7.06
CA GLU A 104 -1.37 11.73 8.05
C GLU A 104 -2.80 12.28 8.06
N GLN A 105 -3.41 12.48 6.87
CA GLN A 105 -4.82 12.85 6.75
C GLN A 105 -5.75 11.82 7.41
N MET A 106 -5.48 10.52 7.20
CA MET A 106 -6.25 9.43 7.81
C MET A 106 -6.06 9.36 9.33
N ALA A 107 -4.84 9.61 9.82
CA ALA A 107 -4.54 9.65 11.26
C ALA A 107 -5.29 10.80 11.94
N GLY A 108 -5.28 12.00 11.35
CA GLY A 108 -6.00 13.16 11.87
C GLY A 108 -7.53 13.00 11.89
N LEU A 109 -8.12 12.19 10.99
CA LEU A 109 -9.54 11.85 11.05
C LEU A 109 -9.89 10.87 12.17
N ARG A 110 -8.94 10.01 12.55
CA ARG A 110 -9.14 9.00 13.59
C ARG A 110 -8.97 9.60 15.00
N ASP A 111 -7.95 10.43 15.17
CA ASP A 111 -7.56 11.05 16.44
C ASP A 111 -7.60 12.59 16.30
N PRO A 112 -8.81 13.20 16.29
CA PRO A 112 -9.01 14.62 16.02
C PRO A 112 -8.47 15.56 17.10
#